data_AF-A0A0R3ART3-F1
#
_entry.id   AF-A0A0R3ART3-F1
#
_cell.length_a   1.000
_cell.length_b   1.000
_cell.length_c   1.000
_cell.angle_alpha   90.00
_cell.angle_beta   90.00
_cell.angle_gamma   90.00
#
_symmetry.space_group_name_H-M   'P 1'
#
loop_
_entity.id
_entity.type
_entity.pdbx_description
1 polymer ?
#
loop_
_entity_poly.entity_id
_entity_poly.type
_entity_poly.pdbx_seq_one_letter_code
_entity_poly.pdbx_strand_id
1 'polypeptide(L)'
;MDQLSKFLTKNPVIVVAMFFFTFFATVAGLLVSWDVLYKDYLSHTVTIPIWLTLLVAFAIFFGWILYGTRRRKLKDAPLELIADKLFGVERVLTSGKKFVSCKFNGTEIVIDGQAKIGFESCSFINSRFTFAGAAAQTMAVLSGMYRDPSFQPMIDETFQNVKSGDFSISPSPSGKRER
;
A
#
# COMPACT_ATOMS: atom_id res chain seq x y z
N MET A 1 -16.48 10.08 -32.92
CA MET A 1 -15.41 9.35 -32.21
C MET A 1 -15.37 9.62 -30.71
N ASP A 2 -15.83 10.78 -30.23
CA ASP A 2 -15.76 11.16 -28.80
C ASP A 2 -16.62 10.35 -27.82
N GLN A 3 -17.68 9.69 -28.28
CA GLN A 3 -18.48 8.83 -27.41
C GLN A 3 -17.78 7.49 -27.12
N LEU A 4 -16.98 6.98 -28.06
CA LEU A 4 -16.25 5.73 -27.91
C LEU A 4 -15.11 5.89 -26.89
N SER A 5 -14.39 7.02 -26.94
CA SER A 5 -13.29 7.31 -26.00
C SER A 5 -13.79 7.50 -24.56
N LYS A 6 -14.93 8.17 -24.37
CA LYS A 6 -15.60 8.32 -23.05
C LYS A 6 -16.09 6.99 -22.48
N PHE A 7 -16.55 6.07 -23.34
CA PHE A 7 -16.98 4.75 -22.90
C PHE A 7 -15.81 3.84 -22.49
N LEU A 8 -14.70 3.91 -23.24
CA LEU A 8 -13.48 3.14 -22.96
C LEU A 8 -12.76 3.61 -21.67
N THR A 9 -12.80 4.91 -21.36
CA THR A 9 -12.25 5.43 -20.10
C THR A 9 -13.09 5.07 -18.87
N LYS A 10 -14.41 4.88 -19.03
CA LYS A 10 -15.30 4.52 -17.92
C LYS A 10 -15.11 3.08 -17.43
N ASN A 11 -14.59 2.20 -18.28
CA ASN A 11 -14.41 0.77 -17.97
C ASN A 11 -13.01 0.30 -18.38
N PRO A 12 -11.98 0.55 -17.55
CA PRO A 12 -10.59 0.18 -17.87
C PRO A 12 -10.43 -1.34 -18.13
N VAL A 13 -11.34 -2.16 -17.62
CA VAL A 13 -11.41 -3.61 -17.87
C VAL A 13 -11.56 -3.93 -19.36
N ILE A 14 -12.31 -3.15 -20.13
CA ILE A 14 -12.55 -3.41 -21.56
C ILE A 14 -11.25 -3.19 -22.37
N VAL A 15 -10.50 -2.13 -22.04
CA VAL A 15 -9.21 -1.85 -22.69
C VAL A 15 -8.21 -2.96 -22.41
N VAL A 16 -8.16 -3.42 -21.15
CA VAL A 16 -7.32 -4.54 -20.75
C VAL A 16 -7.74 -5.82 -21.49
N ALA A 17 -9.03 -6.11 -21.61
CA ALA A 17 -9.53 -7.27 -22.34
C ALA A 17 -9.18 -7.24 -23.84
N MET A 18 -9.31 -6.08 -24.50
CA MET A 18 -8.90 -5.91 -25.91
C MET A 18 -7.40 -6.17 -26.10
N PHE A 19 -6.56 -5.70 -25.16
CA PHE A 19 -5.13 -5.95 -25.20
C PHE A 19 -4.81 -7.44 -25.11
N PHE A 20 -5.44 -8.15 -24.16
CA PHE A 20 -5.26 -9.59 -24.03
C PHE A 20 -5.74 -10.36 -25.26
N PHE A 21 -6.89 -10.01 -25.83
CA PHE A 21 -7.40 -10.67 -27.03
C PHE A 21 -6.43 -10.54 -28.22
N THR A 22 -5.86 -9.34 -28.40
CA THR A 22 -4.86 -9.07 -29.46
C THR A 22 -3.55 -9.82 -29.20
N PHE A 23 -3.13 -9.89 -27.94
CA PHE A 23 -1.95 -10.64 -27.53
C PHE A 23 -2.12 -12.15 -27.78
N PHE A 24 -3.25 -12.74 -27.38
CA PHE A 24 -3.54 -14.16 -27.61
C PHE A 24 -3.62 -14.52 -29.10
N ALA A 25 -4.22 -13.67 -29.92
CA ALA A 25 -4.26 -13.88 -31.37
C ALA A 25 -2.84 -13.91 -31.98
N THR A 26 -1.96 -13.01 -31.50
CA THR A 26 -0.57 -12.95 -31.97
C THR A 26 0.23 -14.17 -31.51
N VAL A 27 0.06 -14.60 -30.26
CA VAL A 27 0.70 -15.81 -29.71
C VAL A 27 0.21 -17.06 -30.43
N ALA A 28 -1.08 -17.18 -30.72
CA ALA A 28 -1.63 -18.30 -31.48
C ALA A 28 -1.03 -18.37 -32.89
N GLY A 29 -0.89 -17.24 -33.57
CA GLY A 29 -0.22 -17.18 -34.87
C GLY A 29 1.25 -17.61 -34.81
N LEU A 30 1.96 -17.21 -33.75
CA LEU A 30 3.34 -17.66 -33.49
C LEU A 30 3.42 -19.17 -33.23
N LEU A 31 2.49 -19.74 -32.46
CA LEU A 31 2.44 -21.18 -32.17
C LEU A 31 2.17 -22.02 -33.42
N VAL A 32 1.23 -21.60 -34.27
CA VAL A 32 0.95 -22.30 -35.54
C VAL A 32 2.16 -22.23 -36.49
N SER A 33 2.85 -21.09 -36.52
CA SER A 33 4.07 -20.92 -37.32
C SER A 33 5.27 -21.72 -36.77
N TRP A 34 5.26 -22.02 -35.45
CA TRP A 34 6.34 -22.74 -34.78
C TRP A 34 6.43 -24.21 -35.21
N ASP A 35 5.31 -24.90 -35.46
CA ASP A 35 5.30 -26.30 -35.92
C ASP A 35 6.01 -26.48 -37.27
N VAL A 36 5.95 -25.48 -38.14
CA VAL A 36 6.62 -25.48 -39.45
C VAL A 36 8.12 -25.23 -39.29
N LEU A 37 8.52 -24.34 -38.38
CA LEU A 37 9.92 -24.04 -38.09
C LEU A 37 10.64 -25.14 -37.29
N TYR A 38 9.93 -25.87 -36.42
CA TYR A 38 10.51 -26.88 -35.54
C TYR A 38 10.96 -28.14 -36.31
N LYS A 39 10.24 -28.50 -37.37
CA LYS A 39 10.53 -29.69 -38.18
C LYS A 39 11.85 -29.62 -38.94
N ASP A 40 12.32 -28.41 -39.28
CA ASP A 40 13.51 -28.22 -40.12
C ASP A 40 14.79 -27.87 -39.35
N TYR A 41 14.73 -27.51 -38.05
CA TYR A 41 15.87 -26.87 -37.36
C TYR A 41 16.35 -27.51 -36.05
N LEU A 42 15.79 -28.61 -35.54
CA LEU A 42 16.02 -29.05 -34.15
C LEU A 42 16.58 -30.47 -33.95
N SER A 43 17.65 -30.84 -34.67
CA SER A 43 18.49 -31.98 -34.26
C SER A 43 19.73 -31.60 -33.45
N HIS A 44 20.10 -30.31 -33.33
CA HIS A 44 21.25 -29.93 -32.51
C HIS A 44 21.01 -28.66 -31.68
N THR A 45 21.23 -28.81 -30.38
CA THR A 45 21.25 -27.81 -29.29
C THR A 45 19.90 -27.40 -28.71
N VAL A 46 19.76 -27.68 -27.41
CA VAL A 46 18.61 -27.30 -26.58
C VAL A 46 18.63 -25.78 -26.42
N THR A 47 17.94 -25.10 -27.33
CA THR A 47 17.64 -23.68 -27.21
C THR A 47 16.36 -23.55 -26.40
N ILE A 48 16.46 -22.94 -25.22
CA ILE A 48 15.30 -22.61 -24.39
C ILE A 48 14.41 -21.71 -25.23
N PRO A 49 13.16 -22.10 -25.51
CA PRO A 49 12.37 -21.40 -26.48
C PRO A 49 11.97 -20.03 -25.93
N ILE A 50 12.08 -18.99 -26.76
CA ILE A 50 11.93 -17.57 -26.38
C ILE A 50 10.58 -17.29 -25.69
N TRP A 51 9.53 -18.05 -26.04
CA TRP A 51 8.22 -17.90 -25.40
C TRP A 51 8.24 -18.25 -23.90
N LEU A 52 9.10 -19.18 -23.47
CA LEU A 52 9.20 -19.61 -22.08
C LEU A 52 9.83 -18.52 -21.21
N THR A 53 10.84 -17.81 -21.72
CA THR A 53 11.44 -16.68 -20.98
C THR A 53 10.47 -15.51 -20.84
N LEU A 54 9.67 -15.24 -21.87
CA LEU A 54 8.59 -14.23 -21.82
C LEU A 54 7.50 -14.60 -20.79
N LEU A 55 7.12 -15.88 -20.71
CA LEU A 55 6.12 -16.34 -19.74
C LEU A 55 6.62 -16.15 -18.30
N VAL A 56 7.87 -16.53 -18.01
CA VAL A 56 8.47 -16.33 -16.68
C VAL A 56 8.54 -14.85 -16.32
N ALA A 57 8.99 -14.00 -17.24
CA ALA A 57 9.04 -12.55 -17.01
C ALA A 57 7.64 -11.96 -16.73
N PHE A 58 6.62 -12.41 -17.47
CA PHE A 58 5.24 -11.99 -17.28
C PHE A 58 4.68 -12.45 -15.93
N ALA A 59 4.94 -13.69 -15.52
CA ALA A 59 4.51 -14.22 -14.23
C ALA A 59 5.13 -13.45 -13.06
N ILE A 60 6.42 -13.09 -13.16
CA ILE A 60 7.10 -12.25 -12.16
C ILE A 60 6.47 -10.85 -12.11
N PHE A 61 6.25 -10.22 -13.27
CA PHE A 61 5.65 -8.88 -13.36
C PHE A 61 4.23 -8.84 -12.78
N PHE A 62 3.37 -9.79 -13.16
CA PHE A 62 2.03 -9.92 -12.61
C PHE A 62 2.03 -10.27 -11.13
N GLY A 63 2.93 -11.15 -10.69
CA GLY A 63 3.14 -11.45 -9.27
C GLY A 63 3.47 -10.19 -8.47
N TRP A 64 4.36 -9.33 -8.99
CA TRP A 64 4.73 -8.06 -8.36
C TRP A 64 3.55 -7.07 -8.29
N ILE A 65 2.78 -6.94 -9.38
CA ILE A 65 1.59 -6.09 -9.43
C ILE A 65 0.52 -6.58 -8.45
N LEU A 66 0.23 -7.88 -8.41
CA LEU A 66 -0.75 -8.46 -7.49
C LEU A 66 -0.29 -8.37 -6.03
N TYR A 67 1.00 -8.56 -5.76
CA TYR A 67 1.56 -8.40 -4.43
C TYR A 67 1.46 -6.95 -3.93
N GLY A 68 1.72 -5.98 -4.81
CA GLY A 68 1.59 -4.55 -4.50
C GLY A 68 0.15 -4.10 -4.25
N THR A 69 -0.81 -4.61 -5.02
CA THR A 69 -2.24 -4.26 -4.85
C THR A 69 -2.85 -4.88 -3.58
N ARG A 70 -2.43 -6.08 -3.19
CA ARG A 70 -2.89 -6.73 -1.96
C ARG A 70 -2.50 -5.96 -0.69
N ARG A 71 -1.32 -5.33 -0.68
CA ARG A 71 -0.88 -4.47 0.45
C ARG A 71 -1.74 -3.21 0.63
N ARG A 72 -2.36 -2.70 -0.44
CA ARG A 72 -3.21 -1.50 -0.34
C ARG A 72 -4.55 -1.78 0.34
N LYS A 73 -5.19 -2.93 0.07
CA LYS A 73 -6.47 -3.31 0.69
C LYS A 73 -6.39 -3.47 2.22
N LEU A 74 -5.22 -3.80 2.78
CA LEU A 74 -5.06 -3.93 4.24
C LEU A 74 -5.15 -2.58 4.97
N LYS A 75 -4.77 -1.46 4.31
CA LYS A 75 -4.77 -0.13 4.94
C LYS A 75 -6.16 0.50 5.07
N ASP A 76 -7.13 0.00 4.31
CA ASP A 76 -8.51 0.49 4.28
C ASP A 76 -9.52 -0.55 4.78
N ALA A 77 -9.03 -1.61 5.45
CA ALA A 77 -9.90 -2.53 6.16
C ALA A 77 -10.69 -1.77 7.25
N PRO A 78 -11.98 -2.11 7.46
CA PRO A 78 -12.75 -1.53 8.54
C PRO A 78 -12.06 -1.81 9.88
N LEU A 79 -11.94 -0.76 10.70
CA LEU A 79 -11.34 -0.86 12.03
C LEU A 79 -12.16 -1.81 12.90
N GLU A 80 -11.48 -2.69 13.64
CA GLU A 80 -12.12 -3.52 14.65
C GLU A 80 -12.66 -2.61 15.77
N LEU A 81 -13.99 -2.55 15.92
CA LEU A 81 -14.64 -1.70 16.90
C LEU A 81 -14.63 -2.39 18.27
N ILE A 82 -14.05 -1.72 19.27
CA ILE A 82 -14.06 -2.17 20.67
C ILE A 82 -14.79 -1.10 21.47
N ALA A 83 -15.94 -1.45 22.04
CA ALA A 83 -16.81 -0.53 22.79
C ALA A 83 -16.90 -0.92 24.27
N ASP A 84 -17.02 0.09 25.14
CA ASP A 84 -17.38 -0.02 26.56
C ASP A 84 -16.52 -0.99 27.40
N LYS A 85 -15.28 -1.20 26.96
CA LYS A 85 -14.34 -2.11 27.63
C LYS A 85 -13.48 -1.37 28.65
N LEU A 86 -13.24 -2.03 29.79
CA LEU A 86 -12.30 -1.58 30.80
C LEU A 86 -11.00 -2.39 30.66
N PHE A 87 -9.89 -1.68 30.45
CA PHE A 87 -8.55 -2.22 30.39
C PHE A 87 -7.81 -1.87 31.68
N GLY A 88 -7.22 -2.88 32.31
CA GLY A 88 -6.47 -2.74 33.56
C GLY A 88 -4.98 -2.53 33.33
N VAL A 89 -4.17 -3.11 34.22
CA VAL A 89 -2.70 -3.11 34.13
C VAL A 89 -2.25 -4.16 33.12
N GLU A 90 -2.50 -3.87 31.84
CA GLU A 90 -2.14 -4.74 30.73
C GLU A 90 -1.55 -3.94 29.57
N ARG A 91 -1.01 -4.67 28.59
CA ARG A 91 -0.42 -4.08 27.39
C ARG A 91 -1.38 -4.27 26.21
N VAL A 92 -1.92 -3.17 25.70
CA VAL A 92 -2.93 -3.16 24.63
C VAL A 92 -2.30 -2.70 23.32
N LEU A 93 -2.26 -3.61 22.33
CA LEU A 93 -1.90 -3.27 20.96
C LEU A 93 -3.06 -2.61 20.23
N THR A 94 -2.82 -1.42 19.66
CA THR A 94 -3.85 -0.55 19.06
C THR A 94 -4.03 -0.72 17.55
N SER A 95 -3.10 -1.41 16.88
CA SER A 95 -3.07 -1.52 15.41
C SER A 95 -4.37 -2.10 14.86
N GLY A 96 -5.06 -1.34 13.99
CA GLY A 96 -6.27 -1.78 13.31
C GLY A 96 -7.56 -1.70 14.14
N LYS A 97 -7.52 -1.04 15.31
CA LYS A 97 -8.64 -0.99 16.26
C LYS A 97 -9.18 0.43 16.43
N LYS A 98 -10.50 0.53 16.62
CA LYS A 98 -11.21 1.74 17.04
C LYS A 98 -11.85 1.51 18.40
N PHE A 99 -11.41 2.25 19.41
CA PHE A 99 -11.93 2.19 20.77
C PHE A 99 -12.99 3.27 20.98
N VAL A 100 -14.16 2.88 21.49
CA VAL A 100 -15.28 3.79 21.77
C VAL A 100 -15.70 3.63 23.22
N SER A 101 -15.80 4.74 23.97
CA SER A 101 -16.24 4.75 25.38
C SER A 101 -15.46 3.81 26.31
N CYS A 102 -14.21 3.49 25.96
CA CYS A 102 -13.36 2.59 26.74
C CYS A 102 -12.67 3.31 27.91
N LYS A 103 -12.32 2.55 28.96
CA LYS A 103 -11.57 3.05 30.11
C LYS A 103 -10.25 2.30 30.24
N PHE A 104 -9.14 3.03 30.23
CA PHE A 104 -7.79 2.50 30.40
C PHE A 104 -7.28 2.91 31.78
N ASN A 105 -6.94 1.94 32.63
CA ASN A 105 -6.47 2.20 34.00
C ASN A 105 -5.15 1.45 34.28
N GLY A 106 -4.04 2.20 34.31
CA GLY A 106 -2.70 1.60 34.44
C GLY A 106 -2.24 0.85 33.19
N THR A 107 -2.90 1.07 32.05
CA THR A 107 -2.66 0.34 30.81
C THR A 107 -1.46 0.90 30.04
N GLU A 108 -0.68 0.01 29.44
CA GLU A 108 0.30 0.36 28.41
C GLU A 108 -0.33 0.27 27.01
N ILE A 109 -0.48 1.40 26.36
CA ILE A 109 -1.07 1.53 25.02
C ILE A 109 0.06 1.53 24.01
N VAL A 110 0.11 0.50 23.16
CA VAL A 110 1.18 0.29 22.18
C VAL A 110 0.73 0.73 20.80
N ILE A 111 1.48 1.65 20.20
CA ILE A 111 1.27 2.16 18.83
C ILE A 111 2.43 1.66 17.96
N ASP A 112 2.15 0.77 16.99
CA ASP A 112 3.18 0.13 16.16
C ASP A 112 3.38 0.76 14.77
N GLY A 113 2.44 1.61 14.34
CA GLY A 113 2.44 2.28 13.03
C GLY A 113 2.10 1.38 11.84
N GLN A 114 1.56 0.17 12.03
CA GLN A 114 1.22 -0.75 10.94
C GLN A 114 -0.16 -0.49 10.34
N ALA A 115 -1.14 -0.08 11.16
CA ALA A 115 -2.51 0.18 10.74
C ALA A 115 -3.06 1.45 11.40
N LYS A 116 -4.22 1.91 10.89
CA LYS A 116 -4.96 3.05 11.47
C LYS A 116 -5.42 2.69 12.89
N ILE A 117 -5.51 3.70 13.74
CA ILE A 117 -6.00 3.59 15.13
C ILE A 117 -7.03 4.69 15.37
N GLY A 118 -7.97 4.47 16.30
CA GLY A 118 -8.95 5.48 16.67
C GLY A 118 -9.38 5.38 18.12
N PHE A 119 -9.55 6.52 18.78
CA PHE A 119 -10.10 6.63 20.13
C PHE A 119 -11.24 7.64 20.11
N GLU A 120 -12.39 7.25 20.63
CA GLU A 120 -13.59 8.08 20.70
C GLU A 120 -14.17 7.98 22.11
N SER A 121 -14.34 9.12 22.78
CA SER A 121 -14.89 9.20 24.15
C SER A 121 -14.21 8.28 25.18
N CYS A 122 -12.93 7.99 25.02
CA CYS A 122 -12.17 7.11 25.92
C CYS A 122 -11.58 7.88 27.12
N SER A 123 -11.45 7.22 28.26
CA SER A 123 -10.80 7.76 29.46
C SER A 123 -9.48 7.05 29.74
N PHE A 124 -8.43 7.82 30.02
CA PHE A 124 -7.08 7.33 30.28
C PHE A 124 -6.65 7.73 31.70
N ILE A 125 -6.61 6.77 32.61
CA ILE A 125 -6.21 6.93 34.00
C ILE A 125 -4.88 6.21 34.18
N ASN A 126 -3.82 6.92 34.59
CA ASN A 126 -2.48 6.35 34.79
C ASN A 126 -1.96 5.51 33.61
N SER A 127 -2.37 5.83 32.38
CA SER A 127 -2.02 5.05 31.19
C SER A 127 -0.75 5.61 30.54
N ARG A 128 0.09 4.73 29.97
CA ARG A 128 1.31 5.12 29.24
C ARG A 128 1.16 4.80 27.76
N PHE A 129 1.67 5.69 26.91
CA PHE A 129 1.75 5.46 25.47
C PHE A 129 3.17 5.02 25.09
N THR A 130 3.28 3.87 24.45
CA THR A 130 4.55 3.30 23.99
C THR A 130 4.52 3.16 22.47
N PHE A 131 5.44 3.82 21.79
CA PHE A 131 5.64 3.65 20.35
C PHE A 131 6.53 2.43 20.10
N ALA A 132 6.13 1.58 19.15
CA ALA A 132 6.86 0.39 18.72
C ALA A 132 6.96 0.34 17.19
N GLY A 133 7.78 -0.58 16.66
CA GLY A 133 7.84 -0.85 15.23
C GLY A 133 8.11 0.40 14.36
N ALA A 134 7.27 0.60 13.35
CA ALA A 134 7.39 1.72 12.41
C ALA A 134 7.18 3.07 13.10
N ALA A 135 6.26 3.14 14.06
CA ALA A 135 6.01 4.38 14.80
C ALA A 135 7.22 4.78 15.68
N ALA A 136 7.85 3.82 16.36
CA ALA A 136 9.07 4.09 17.13
C ALA A 136 10.21 4.60 16.23
N GLN A 137 10.36 4.03 15.04
CA GLN A 137 11.36 4.47 14.07
C GLN A 137 11.11 5.91 13.62
N THR A 138 9.85 6.28 13.33
CA THR A 138 9.49 7.66 13.00
C THR A 138 9.84 8.62 14.14
N MET A 139 9.50 8.28 15.39
CA MET A 139 9.85 9.11 16.54
C MET A 139 11.36 9.25 16.73
N ALA A 140 12.14 8.19 16.48
CA ALA A 140 13.59 8.24 16.53
C ALA A 140 14.18 9.16 15.44
N VAL A 141 13.64 9.12 14.21
CA VAL A 141 14.04 10.01 13.12
C VAL A 141 13.73 11.46 13.46
N LEU A 142 12.50 11.76 13.89
CA LEU A 142 12.10 13.11 14.30
C LEU A 142 12.97 13.63 15.45
N SER A 143 13.26 12.77 16.44
CA SER A 143 14.16 13.12 17.56
C SER A 143 15.59 13.39 17.10
N GLY A 144 16.08 12.65 16.10
CA GLY A 144 17.40 12.86 15.51
C GLY A 144 17.48 14.19 14.77
N MET A 145 16.48 14.50 13.95
CA MET A 145 16.40 15.76 13.21
C MET A 145 16.26 16.97 14.15
N TYR A 146 15.48 16.86 15.23
CA TYR A 146 15.26 17.96 16.17
C TYR A 146 16.53 18.43 16.90
N ARG A 147 17.58 17.60 16.93
CA ARG A 147 18.88 17.98 17.52
C ARG A 147 19.61 19.04 16.71
N ASP A 148 19.30 19.15 15.41
CA ASP A 148 19.87 20.18 14.54
C ASP A 148 18.94 21.40 14.52
N PRO A 149 19.44 22.60 14.91
CA PRO A 149 18.65 23.84 14.91
C PRO A 149 17.99 24.17 13.58
N SER A 150 18.57 23.75 12.44
CA SER A 150 17.99 24.01 11.11
C SER A 150 16.68 23.26 10.85
N PHE A 151 16.46 22.12 11.51
CA PHE A 151 15.26 21.30 11.32
C PHE A 151 14.17 21.52 12.39
N GLN A 152 14.49 22.18 13.50
CA GLN A 152 13.53 22.50 14.57
C GLN A 152 12.25 23.20 14.08
N PRO A 153 12.30 24.31 13.30
CA PRO A 153 11.08 25.01 12.90
C PRO A 153 10.14 24.14 12.07
N MET A 154 10.69 23.28 11.21
CA MET A 154 9.90 22.35 10.40
C MET A 154 9.19 21.29 11.26
N ILE A 155 9.87 20.78 12.29
CA ILE A 155 9.30 19.77 13.19
C ILE A 155 8.23 20.41 14.08
N ASP A 156 8.48 21.60 14.60
CA ASP A 156 7.53 22.36 15.40
C ASP A 156 6.26 22.69 14.60
N GLU A 157 6.40 23.13 13.35
CA GLU A 157 5.29 23.35 12.43
C GLU A 157 4.52 22.05 12.16
N THR A 158 5.21 20.93 12.00
CA THR A 158 4.58 19.61 11.82
C THR A 158 3.70 19.26 13.03
N PHE A 159 4.21 19.42 14.26
CA PHE A 159 3.42 19.17 15.47
C PHE A 159 2.28 20.18 15.65
N GLN A 160 2.48 21.42 15.24
CA GLN A 160 1.44 22.44 15.24
C GLN A 160 0.30 22.08 14.28
N ASN A 161 0.62 21.56 13.09
CA ASN A 161 -0.37 21.08 12.10
C ASN A 161 -1.13 19.85 12.60
N VAL A 162 -0.44 18.93 13.32
CA VAL A 162 -1.10 17.80 13.98
C VAL A 162 -2.09 18.30 15.05
N LYS A 163 -1.72 19.32 15.81
CA LYS A 163 -2.58 19.91 16.86
C LYS A 163 -3.80 20.62 16.29
N SER A 164 -3.67 21.31 15.16
CA SER A 164 -4.80 21.96 14.47
C SER A 164 -5.69 20.98 13.70
N GLY A 165 -5.26 19.72 13.55
CA GLY A 165 -5.96 18.73 12.74
C GLY A 165 -5.77 18.93 11.23
N ASP A 166 -4.85 19.79 10.80
CA ASP A 166 -4.58 20.11 9.40
C ASP A 166 -3.47 19.22 8.79
N PHE A 167 -3.42 17.96 9.22
CA PHE A 167 -2.47 17.01 8.66
C PHE A 167 -2.96 16.50 7.30
N SER A 168 -2.80 17.32 6.27
CA SER A 168 -2.92 16.87 4.89
C SER A 168 -1.69 16.01 4.55
N ILE A 169 -1.85 14.69 4.55
CA ILE A 169 -0.89 13.80 3.89
C ILE A 169 -0.98 14.18 2.42
N SER A 170 -0.09 15.05 1.95
CA SER A 170 -0.05 15.47 0.55
C SER A 170 -0.03 14.23 -0.34
N PRO A 171 -1.08 13.98 -1.14
CA PRO A 171 -1.10 12.85 -2.02
C PRO A 171 -0.30 13.21 -3.26
N SER A 172 0.97 12.76 -3.32
CA SER A 172 1.76 12.64 -4.55
C SER A 172 2.11 13.99 -5.21
N PRO A 173 3.29 14.12 -5.85
CA PRO A 173 3.59 15.29 -6.66
C PRO A 173 2.66 15.28 -7.88
N SER A 174 1.52 15.98 -7.80
CA SER A 174 0.83 16.41 -9.01
C SER A 174 1.71 17.49 -9.63
N GLY A 175 2.56 17.09 -10.58
CA GLY A 175 3.37 18.01 -11.35
C GLY A 175 2.48 19.05 -12.02
N LYS A 176 2.40 20.24 -11.43
CA LYS A 176 2.18 21.46 -12.21
C LYS A 176 3.53 21.88 -12.74
N ARG A 177 3.79 21.45 -13.97
CA ARG A 177 4.79 22.04 -14.84
C ARG A 177 4.24 23.40 -15.24
N GLU A 178 4.55 24.44 -14.47
CA GLU A 178 4.34 25.82 -14.91
C GLU A 178 5.29 26.09 -16.08
N ARG A 179 4.69 26.54 -17.18
CA ARG A 179 5.38 27.20 -18.30
C ARG A 179 5.30 28.70 -18.07
#